data_AF-A0A527Z8X6-F1
#
_entry.id   AF-A0A527Z8X6-F1
#
_cell.length_a   1.000
_cell.length_b   1.000
_cell.length_c   1.000
_cell.angle_alpha   90.00
_cell.angle_beta   90.00
_cell.angle_gamma   90.00
#
_symmetry.space_group_name_H-M   'P 1'
#
loop_
_entity.id
_entity.type
_entity.pdbx_description
1 polymer ?
#
loop_
_entity_poly.entity_id
_entity_poly.type
_entity_poly.pdbx_seq_one_letter_code
_entity_poly.pdbx_strand_id
1 'polypeptide(L)'
;MDALKSLIESRRFDLAIMVLILINAVTLGLETSPDAIAAFGPLLTAIDRAILGVFVVELAIRLVVYRTRFFRDPWRIFDLFVVGFALIPATGSLSVLRALRILRVLRLISIVPSLRRVVTGFI
;
A
#
# COMPACT_ATOMS: atom_id res chain seq x y z
N MET A 1 -19.96 6.20 14.28
CA MET A 1 -19.09 5.80 13.13
C MET A 1 -18.63 7.00 12.32
N ASP A 2 -19.29 8.15 12.47
CA ASP A 2 -19.02 9.37 11.69
C ASP A 2 -17.64 9.99 11.97
N ALA A 3 -17.16 9.94 13.22
CA ALA A 3 -15.82 10.41 13.56
C ALA A 3 -14.69 9.61 12.88
N LEU A 4 -14.86 8.29 12.74
CA LEU A 4 -13.90 7.44 12.04
C LEU A 4 -13.94 7.69 10.54
N LYS A 5 -15.13 7.89 9.99
CA LYS A 5 -15.34 8.28 8.60
C LYS A 5 -14.70 9.64 8.28
N SER A 6 -14.89 10.65 9.14
CA SER A 6 -14.28 11.96 8.96
C SER A 6 -12.76 11.93 9.06
N LEU A 7 -12.19 11.02 9.87
CA LEU A 7 -10.75 10.83 9.96
C LEU A 7 -10.19 10.26 8.66
N ILE A 8 -10.78 9.18 8.13
CA ILE A 8 -10.29 8.53 6.91
C ILE A 8 -10.56 9.33 5.63
N GLU A 9 -11.55 10.22 5.63
CA GLU A 9 -11.84 11.14 4.52
C GLU A 9 -11.07 12.47 4.67
N SER A 10 -10.23 12.61 5.71
CA SER A 10 -9.45 13.82 5.91
C SER A 10 -8.25 13.87 4.96
N ARG A 11 -8.01 15.06 4.39
CA ARG A 11 -6.85 15.31 3.53
C ARG A 11 -5.51 14.98 4.23
N ARG A 12 -5.44 15.19 5.56
CA ARG A 12 -4.24 14.88 6.35
C ARG A 12 -3.96 13.37 6.38
N PHE A 13 -5.02 12.56 6.50
CA PHE A 13 -4.89 11.11 6.48
C PHE A 13 -4.40 10.61 5.12
N ASP A 14 -5.00 11.09 4.02
CA ASP A 14 -4.56 10.72 2.67
C ASP A 14 -3.11 11.15 2.40
N LEU A 15 -2.71 12.35 2.83
CA LEU A 15 -1.32 12.79 2.74
C LEU A 15 -0.37 11.92 3.56
N ALA A 16 -0.75 11.51 4.77
CA ALA A 16 0.07 10.64 5.61
C ALA A 16 0.28 9.27 4.94
N ILE A 17 -0.79 8.65 4.43
CA ILE A 17 -0.69 7.37 3.71
C ILE A 17 0.14 7.52 2.44
N MET A 18 -0.02 8.61 1.70
CA MET A 18 0.80 8.90 0.52
C MET A 18 2.30 9.00 0.87
N VAL A 19 2.66 9.70 1.95
CA VAL A 19 4.05 9.77 2.42
C VAL A 19 4.58 8.38 2.76
N LEU A 20 3.80 7.53 3.43
CA LEU A 20 4.20 6.16 3.73
C LEU A 20 4.41 5.32 2.47
N ILE A 21 3.60 5.49 1.43
CA ILE A 21 3.79 4.83 0.12
C ILE A 21 5.13 5.26 -0.49
N LEU A 22 5.45 6.56 -0.47
CA LEU A 22 6.71 7.07 -1.01
C LEU A 22 7.93 6.56 -0.23
N ILE A 23 7.85 6.54 1.10
CA ILE A 23 8.91 5.97 1.95
C ILE A 23 9.09 4.48 1.62
N ASN A 24 8.00 3.73 1.44
CA ASN A 24 8.07 2.32 1.08
C ASN A 24 8.69 2.11 -0.31
N ALA A 25 8.37 2.98 -1.28
CA ALA A 25 8.97 2.94 -2.61
C ALA A 25 10.50 3.18 -2.56
N VAL A 26 10.94 4.16 -1.78
CA VAL A 26 12.38 4.41 -1.56
C VAL A 26 13.04 3.21 -0.88
N THR A 27 12.40 2.65 0.15
CA THR A 27 12.89 1.45 0.86
C THR A 27 13.07 0.27 -0.10
N LEU A 28 12.09 0.02 -0.98
CA LEU A 28 12.16 -1.02 -2.00
C LEU A 28 13.30 -0.79 -3.00
N GLY A 29 13.53 0.47 -3.40
CA GLY A 29 14.68 0.84 -4.24
C GLY A 29 16.02 0.58 -3.55
N LEU A 30 16.13 0.90 -2.26
CA LEU A 30 17.32 0.62 -1.45
C LEU A 30 17.54 -0.88 -1.25
N GLU A 31 16.49 -1.68 -1.12
CA GLU A 31 16.57 -3.15 -1.10
C GLU A 31 17.08 -3.74 -2.43
N THR A 32 17.25 -2.95 -3.49
CA THR A 32 17.86 -3.41 -4.74
C THR A 32 19.39 -3.20 -4.74
N SER A 33 19.91 -2.32 -3.88
CA SER A 33 21.35 -2.06 -3.77
C SER A 33 22.01 -3.04 -2.78
N PRO A 34 23.04 -3.81 -3.20
CA PRO A 34 23.78 -4.69 -2.31
C PRO A 34 24.42 -3.95 -1.12
N ASP A 35 24.98 -2.76 -1.37
CA ASP A 35 25.63 -1.94 -0.34
C ASP A 35 24.63 -1.45 0.71
N ALA A 36 23.44 -1.02 0.27
CA ALA A 36 22.38 -0.57 1.18
C ALA A 36 21.81 -1.72 2.01
N ILE A 37 21.66 -2.92 1.43
CA ILE A 37 21.26 -4.12 2.18
C ILE A 37 22.33 -4.51 3.19
N ALA A 38 23.61 -4.46 2.82
CA ALA A 38 24.71 -4.80 3.72
C ALA A 38 24.78 -3.85 4.93
N ALA A 39 24.52 -2.56 4.73
CA ALA A 39 24.55 -1.56 5.80
C ALA A 39 23.24 -1.47 6.61
N PHE A 40 22.08 -1.59 5.95
CA PHE A 40 20.78 -1.26 6.55
C PHE A 40 19.69 -2.33 6.37
N GLY A 41 20.01 -3.52 5.85
CA GLY A 41 19.04 -4.56 5.50
C GLY A 41 17.98 -4.85 6.58
N PRO A 42 18.36 -5.12 7.84
CA PRO A 42 17.39 -5.36 8.92
C PRO A 42 16.47 -4.17 9.18
N LEU A 43 17.00 -2.94 9.08
CA LEU A 43 16.23 -1.71 9.26
C LEU A 43 15.25 -1.49 8.11
N LEU A 44 15.68 -1.68 6.87
CA LEU A 44 14.82 -1.57 5.67
C LEU A 44 13.65 -2.57 5.75
N THR A 45 13.94 -3.82 6.12
CA THR A 45 12.89 -4.84 6.30
C THR A 45 11.96 -4.51 7.47
N ALA A 46 12.45 -3.96 8.57
CA ALA A 46 11.62 -3.53 9.69
C ALA A 46 10.68 -2.37 9.29
N ILE A 47 11.19 -1.40 8.54
CA ILE A 47 10.40 -0.28 7.99
C ILE A 47 9.34 -0.80 7.02
N ASP A 48 9.68 -1.69 6.07
CA ASP A 48 8.71 -2.27 5.14
C ASP A 48 7.57 -2.98 5.87
N ARG A 49 7.89 -3.80 6.88
CA ARG A 49 6.88 -4.50 7.69
C ARG A 49 6.01 -3.56 8.50
N ALA A 50 6.59 -2.50 9.08
CA ALA A 50 5.83 -1.51 9.82
C ALA A 50 4.85 -0.77 8.91
N ILE A 51 5.29 -0.32 7.73
CA ILE A 51 4.44 0.36 6.75
C ILE A 51 3.33 -0.57 6.25
N LEU A 52 3.64 -1.84 5.97
CA LEU A 52 2.64 -2.84 5.62
C LEU A 52 1.59 -2.98 6.73
N GLY A 53 2.01 -3.04 7.99
CA GLY A 53 1.09 -3.09 9.13
C GLY A 53 0.11 -1.91 9.15
N VAL A 54 0.62 -0.69 8.91
CA VAL A 54 -0.23 0.51 8.82
C VAL A 54 -1.25 0.39 7.68
N PHE A 55 -0.83 -0.10 6.51
CA PHE A 55 -1.72 -0.31 5.37
C PHE A 55 -2.80 -1.36 5.62
N VAL A 56 -2.47 -2.44 6.33
CA VAL A 56 -3.46 -3.45 6.73
C VAL A 56 -4.51 -2.82 7.64
N VAL A 57 -4.10 -2.05 8.64
CA VAL A 57 -5.01 -1.36 9.56
C VAL A 57 -5.89 -0.34 8.82
N GLU A 58 -5.28 0.48 7.96
CA GLU A 58 -5.98 1.47 7.14
C GLU A 58 -7.04 0.81 6.23
N LEU A 59 -6.68 -0.27 5.54
CA LEU A 59 -7.59 -1.02 4.69
C LEU A 59 -8.73 -1.65 5.50
N ALA A 60 -8.44 -2.23 6.67
CA ALA A 60 -9.43 -2.81 7.56
C ALA A 60 -10.43 -1.75 8.05
N ILE A 61 -9.95 -0.55 8.42
CA ILE A 61 -10.82 0.58 8.78
C ILE A 61 -11.73 0.95 7.61
N ARG A 62 -11.19 1.09 6.39
CA ARG A 62 -12.00 1.40 5.20
C ARG A 62 -13.03 0.30 4.92
N LEU A 63 -12.68 -0.96 5.09
CA LEU A 63 -13.61 -2.09 4.92
C LEU A 63 -14.77 -2.00 5.93
N VAL A 64 -14.49 -1.72 7.20
CA VAL A 64 -15.52 -1.59 8.25
C VAL A 64 -16.42 -0.37 8.02
N VAL A 65 -15.85 0.77 7.60
CA VAL A 65 -16.60 2.02 7.36
C VAL A 65 -17.48 1.92 6.10
N TYR A 66 -16.95 1.39 5.00
CA TYR A 66 -17.67 1.36 3.72
C TYR A 66 -18.49 0.08 3.51
N ARG A 67 -18.23 -1.01 4.24
CA ARG A 67 -18.95 -2.29 4.17
C ARG A 67 -19.15 -2.77 2.74
N THR A 68 -20.40 -2.95 2.30
CA THR A 68 -20.74 -3.39 0.94
C THR A 68 -20.37 -2.37 -0.14
N ARG A 69 -20.26 -1.07 0.19
CA ARG A 69 -19.80 -0.04 -0.75
C ARG A 69 -18.30 -0.11 -1.01
N PHE A 70 -17.54 -0.83 -0.17
CA PHE A 70 -16.12 -1.07 -0.41
C PHE A 70 -15.88 -1.74 -1.76
N PHE A 71 -16.68 -2.77 -2.07
CA PHE A 71 -16.59 -3.56 -3.30
C PHE A 71 -17.18 -2.87 -4.55
N ARG A 72 -17.63 -1.62 -4.44
CA ARG A 72 -18.13 -0.85 -5.60
C ARG A 72 -17.08 0.10 -6.17
N ASP A 73 -15.98 0.32 -5.46
CA ASP A 73 -14.87 1.17 -5.89
C ASP A 73 -13.70 0.28 -6.35
N PRO A 74 -13.38 0.23 -7.66
CA PRO A 74 -12.28 -0.59 -8.19
C PRO A 74 -10.93 -0.30 -7.52
N TRP A 75 -10.70 0.94 -7.09
CA TRP A 75 -9.45 1.36 -6.45
C TRP A 75 -9.31 0.77 -5.04
N ARG A 76 -10.42 0.59 -4.33
CA ARG A 76 -10.41 -0.07 -3.00
C ARG A 76 -10.20 -1.57 -3.12
N ILE A 77 -10.77 -2.17 -4.16
CA ILE A 77 -10.54 -3.59 -4.50
C ILE A 77 -9.08 -3.81 -4.88
N PHE A 78 -8.49 -2.92 -5.69
CA PHE A 78 -7.07 -2.99 -6.03
C PHE A 78 -6.19 -2.98 -4.76
N ASP A 79 -6.42 -2.02 -3.86
CA ASP A 79 -5.70 -1.93 -2.58
C ASP A 79 -5.86 -3.21 -1.74
N LEU A 80 -7.06 -3.81 -1.72
CA LEU A 80 -7.31 -5.08 -1.04
C LEU A 80 -6.44 -6.21 -1.59
N PHE A 81 -6.32 -6.34 -2.91
CA PHE A 81 -5.45 -7.36 -3.51
C PHE A 81 -3.98 -7.11 -3.23
N VAL A 82 -3.53 -5.86 -3.35
CA VAL A 82 -2.12 -5.51 -3.11
C VAL A 82 -1.71 -5.80 -1.66
N VAL A 83 -2.53 -5.43 -0.69
CA VAL A 83 -2.29 -5.74 0.74
C VAL A 83 -2.47 -7.22 1.01
N GLY A 84 -3.43 -7.89 0.37
CA GLY A 84 -3.65 -9.33 0.49
C GLY A 84 -2.44 -10.15 0.06
N PHE A 85 -1.89 -9.89 -1.14
CA PHE A 85 -0.67 -10.57 -1.61
C PHE A 85 0.54 -10.27 -0.73
N ALA A 86 0.60 -9.07 -0.16
CA ALA A 86 1.68 -8.66 0.73
C ALA A 86 1.70 -9.41 2.08
N LEU A 87 0.57 -9.96 2.52
CA LEU A 87 0.46 -10.76 3.75
C LEU A 87 0.91 -12.22 3.55
N ILE A 88 0.94 -12.71 2.31
CA ILE A 88 1.30 -14.09 2.02
C ILE A 88 2.84 -14.23 2.13
N PRO A 89 3.35 -15.19 2.94
CA PRO A 89 4.77 -15.46 3.01
C PRO A 89 5.33 -15.87 1.64
N ALA A 90 6.30 -15.11 1.13
CA ALA A 90 6.92 -15.36 -0.16
C ALA A 90 8.09 -16.37 -0.04
N THR A 91 7.79 -17.59 0.42
CA THR A 91 8.77 -18.68 0.63
C THR A 91 8.73 -19.72 -0.50
N GLY A 92 9.88 -20.30 -0.86
CA GLY A 92 9.97 -21.40 -1.82
C GLY A 92 9.49 -21.04 -3.23
N SER A 93 8.58 -21.84 -3.79
CA SER A 93 8.01 -21.67 -5.14
C SER A 93 7.21 -20.38 -5.33
N LEU A 94 6.83 -19.69 -4.25
CA LEU A 94 6.10 -18.43 -4.28
C LEU A 94 7.00 -17.19 -4.28
N SER A 95 8.24 -17.33 -4.77
CA SER A 95 9.23 -16.24 -4.81
C SER A 95 8.77 -15.04 -5.66
N VAL A 96 7.88 -15.26 -6.64
CA VAL A 96 7.22 -14.21 -7.44
C VAL A 96 6.43 -13.23 -6.58
N LEU A 97 5.88 -13.67 -5.43
CA LEU A 97 5.17 -12.77 -4.51
C LEU A 97 6.07 -11.66 -3.95
N ARG A 98 7.41 -11.86 -3.93
CA ARG A 98 8.35 -10.78 -3.61
C ARG A 98 8.32 -9.68 -4.65
N ALA A 99 8.25 -10.03 -5.94
CA ALA A 99 8.18 -9.05 -7.02
C ALA A 99 6.85 -8.26 -6.98
N LEU A 100 5.75 -8.91 -6.58
CA LEU A 100 4.45 -8.23 -6.42
C LEU A 100 4.45 -7.11 -5.38
N ARG A 101 5.48 -7.00 -4.52
CA ARG A 101 5.62 -5.86 -3.60
C ARG A 101 5.70 -4.53 -4.35
N ILE A 102 6.17 -4.51 -5.61
CA ILE A 102 6.17 -3.29 -6.43
C ILE A 102 4.75 -2.75 -6.66
N LEU A 103 3.72 -3.61 -6.61
CA LEU A 103 2.32 -3.19 -6.71
C LEU A 103 1.91 -2.27 -5.55
N ARG A 104 2.61 -2.32 -4.40
CA ARG A 104 2.37 -1.40 -3.28
C ARG A 104 2.64 0.04 -3.67
N VAL A 105 3.64 0.30 -4.51
CA VAL A 105 3.93 1.64 -5.04
C VAL A 105 2.80 2.12 -5.95
N LEU A 106 2.18 1.20 -6.70
CA LEU A 106 1.04 1.50 -7.55
C LEU A 106 -0.21 1.92 -6.76
N ARG A 107 -0.28 1.68 -5.45
CA ARG A 107 -1.36 2.22 -4.59
C ARG A 107 -1.37 3.74 -4.55
N LEU A 108 -0.27 4.39 -4.95
CA LEU A 108 -0.27 5.84 -5.20
C LEU A 108 -1.36 6.24 -6.20
N ILE A 109 -1.63 5.39 -7.20
CA ILE A 109 -2.70 5.59 -8.17
C ILE A 109 -4.06 5.58 -7.47
N SER A 110 -4.27 4.64 -6.55
CA SER A 110 -5.49 4.60 -5.73
C SER A 110 -5.64 5.85 -4.88
N ILE A 111 -4.58 6.50 -4.40
CA ILE A 111 -4.74 7.65 -3.48
C ILE A 111 -4.76 9.00 -4.20
N VAL A 112 -4.10 9.11 -5.35
CA VAL A 112 -3.95 10.36 -6.11
C VAL A 112 -5.01 10.45 -7.21
N PRO A 113 -6.00 11.37 -7.12
CA PRO A 113 -7.09 11.44 -8.09
C PRO A 113 -6.66 11.75 -9.52
N SER A 114 -5.56 12.50 -9.72
CA SER A 114 -5.01 12.74 -11.06
C SER A 114 -4.47 11.46 -11.70
N LEU A 115 -3.83 10.58 -10.92
CA LEU A 115 -3.36 9.28 -11.43
C LEU A 115 -4.52 8.35 -11.77
N ARG A 116 -5.58 8.32 -10.94
CA ARG A 116 -6.82 7.60 -11.27
C ARG A 116 -7.36 8.02 -12.63
N ARG A 117 -7.49 9.34 -12.85
CA ARG A 117 -8.01 9.89 -14.12
C ARG A 117 -7.18 9.48 -15.34
N VAL A 118 -5.86 9.49 -15.20
CA VAL A 118 -4.94 9.05 -16.26
C VAL A 118 -5.18 7.58 -16.59
N VAL A 119 -5.23 6.71 -15.59
CA VAL A 119 -5.44 5.26 -15.80
C VAL A 119 -6.83 4.96 -16.36
N THR A 120 -7.89 5.61 -15.86
CA THR A 120 -9.23 5.44 -16.41
C THR A 120 -9.39 6.00 -17.82
N GLY A 121 -8.56 6.98 -18.22
CA GLY A 121 -8.61 7.57 -19.55
C GLY A 121 -7.98 6.72 -20.65
N PHE A 122 -7.27 5.64 -20.29
CA PHE A 122 -6.75 4.65 -21.24
C PHE A 122 -7.74 3.52 -21.57
N ILE A 123 -8.92 3.51 -20.93
CA ILE A 123 -10.01 2.54 -21.12
C ILE A 123 -11.18 3.29 -21.76
#